data_AF-A0A914G6B4-F1
#
_entry.id   AF-A0A914G6B4-F1
#
_cell.length_a   1.000
_cell.length_b   1.000
_cell.length_c   1.000
_cell.angle_alpha   90.00
_cell.angle_beta   90.00
_cell.angle_gamma   90.00
#
_symmetry.space_group_name_H-M   'P 1'
#
loop_
_entity.id
_entity.type
_entity.pdbx_description
1 polymer ?
#
loop_
_entity_poly.entity_id
_entity_poly.type
_entity_poly.pdbx_seq_one_letter_code
_entity_poly.pdbx_strand_id
1 'polypeptide(L)'
;MNVSTTSPTEEIVVPYKAVFEQLGVFNLYAVNDSSKAEIRQVKLGIKAGDKIVIKEGVKDGEKIVVDGAMNVQNGVKVVDAATAAQQAAKGAPKGK
;
A
#
# COMPACT_ATOMS: atom_id res chain seq x y z
N MET A 1 1.34 -9.92 -38.09
CA MET A 1 1.94 -10.71 -37.00
C MET A 1 1.16 -10.37 -35.75
N ASN A 2 0.26 -11.25 -35.34
CA ASN A 2 -0.80 -10.96 -34.39
C ASN A 2 -0.33 -11.54 -33.06
N VAL A 3 0.18 -10.70 -32.16
CA VAL A 3 0.60 -11.13 -30.83
C VAL A 3 -0.62 -11.05 -29.92
N SER A 4 -1.28 -12.19 -29.72
CA SER A 4 -2.19 -12.42 -28.61
C SER A 4 -1.37 -12.96 -27.45
N THR A 5 -0.79 -12.09 -26.63
CA THR A 5 -0.16 -12.51 -25.38
C THR A 5 -1.24 -12.70 -24.33
N THR A 6 -1.54 -13.97 -24.11
CA THR A 6 -1.93 -14.66 -22.87
C THR A 6 -2.36 -13.79 -21.67
N SER A 7 -3.59 -14.05 -21.21
CA SER A 7 -4.24 -13.76 -19.93
C SER A 7 -3.57 -12.76 -18.96
N PRO A 8 -4.24 -11.65 -18.57
CA PRO A 8 -3.80 -10.87 -17.42
C PRO A 8 -4.06 -11.71 -16.16
N THR A 9 -3.07 -12.42 -15.66
CA THR A 9 -3.08 -12.78 -14.25
C THR A 9 -2.90 -11.47 -13.48
N GLU A 10 -3.99 -10.96 -12.92
CA GLU A 10 -3.96 -9.79 -12.03
C GLU A 10 -3.13 -10.16 -10.80
N GLU A 11 -1.84 -9.83 -10.85
CA GLU A 11 -0.94 -9.93 -9.72
C GLU A 11 -0.92 -8.59 -8.98
N ILE A 12 -1.12 -8.64 -7.66
CA ILE A 12 -1.08 -7.45 -6.82
C ILE A 12 0.37 -7.03 -6.68
N VAL A 13 0.70 -5.83 -7.18
CA VAL A 13 2.04 -5.27 -7.10
C VAL A 13 2.04 -4.07 -6.16
N VAL A 14 2.89 -4.11 -5.15
CA VAL A 14 3.04 -3.01 -4.17
C VAL A 14 4.48 -2.50 -4.15
N PRO A 15 4.73 -1.24 -3.75
CA PRO A 15 6.09 -0.79 -3.49
C PRO A 15 6.73 -1.60 -2.36
N TYR A 16 7.97 -2.04 -2.54
CA TYR A 16 8.68 -2.86 -1.55
C TYR A 16 8.82 -2.15 -0.20
N LYS A 17 8.90 -0.81 -0.20
CA LYS A 17 8.93 0.03 1.01
C LYS A 17 7.67 -0.06 1.89
N ALA A 18 6.56 -0.60 1.37
CA ALA A 18 5.33 -0.82 2.12
C ALA A 18 5.36 -2.11 2.94
N VAL A 19 6.32 -3.00 2.66
CA VAL A 19 6.49 -4.28 3.33
C VAL A 19 7.56 -4.16 4.41
N PHE A 20 7.28 -4.72 5.58
CA PHE A 20 8.23 -4.83 6.67
C PHE A 20 8.30 -6.28 7.15
N GLU A 21 9.45 -6.67 7.70
CA GLU A 21 9.65 -8.00 8.25
C GLU A 21 9.59 -7.95 9.77
N GLN A 22 8.84 -8.87 10.37
CA GLN A 22 8.77 -9.03 11.82
C GLN A 22 8.92 -10.52 12.14
N LEU A 23 9.96 -10.86 12.91
CA LEU A 23 10.23 -12.24 13.36
C LEU A 23 10.30 -13.26 12.20
N GLY A 24 10.91 -12.89 11.07
CA GLY A 24 11.02 -13.78 9.89
C GLY A 24 9.76 -13.83 9.01
N VAL A 25 8.74 -13.01 9.31
CA VAL A 25 7.48 -12.96 8.56
C VAL A 25 7.33 -11.60 7.89
N PHE A 26 6.96 -11.62 6.60
CA PHE A 26 6.66 -10.40 5.85
C PHE A 26 5.24 -9.91 6.12
N ASN A 27 5.12 -8.64 6.42
CA ASN A 27 3.89 -7.98 6.78
C ASN A 27 3.76 -6.65 6.03
N LEU A 28 2.53 -6.16 5.92
CA LEU A 28 2.22 -4.80 5.49
C LEU A 28 1.03 -4.27 6.28
N TYR A 29 0.76 -2.98 6.15
CA TYR A 29 -0.43 -2.36 6.71
C TYR A 29 -1.52 -2.25 5.65
N ALA A 30 -2.62 -2.97 5.84
CA ALA A 30 -3.85 -2.80 5.08
C ALA A 30 -4.76 -1.78 5.77
N VAL A 31 -5.54 -1.02 5.01
CA VAL A 31 -6.49 -0.03 5.54
C VAL A 31 -7.89 -0.62 5.45
N ASN A 32 -8.54 -0.73 6.60
CA ASN A 32 -9.91 -1.23 6.68
C ASN A 32 -10.98 -0.16 6.41
N ASP A 33 -12.24 -0.56 6.40
CA ASP A 33 -13.39 0.33 6.16
C ASP A 33 -13.51 1.47 7.20
N SER A 34 -12.93 1.30 8.39
CA SER A 34 -12.85 2.35 9.42
C SER A 34 -11.67 3.31 9.24
N SER A 35 -10.96 3.24 8.10
CA SER A 35 -9.74 3.99 7.81
C SER A 35 -8.60 3.75 8.82
N LYS A 36 -8.51 2.53 9.35
CA LYS A 36 -7.45 2.13 10.30
C LYS A 36 -6.46 1.20 9.62
N ALA A 37 -5.17 1.39 9.93
CA ALA A 37 -4.12 0.46 9.54
C ALA A 37 -4.17 -0.81 10.39
N GLU A 38 -4.17 -1.97 9.73
CA GLU A 38 -4.10 -3.30 10.33
C GLU A 38 -2.93 -4.07 9.74
N ILE A 39 -2.19 -4.79 10.59
CA ILE A 39 -1.07 -5.62 10.15
C ILE A 39 -1.62 -6.85 9.44
N ARG A 40 -1.16 -7.06 8.21
CA ARG A 40 -1.47 -8.22 7.38
C ARG A 40 -0.18 -8.94 7.02
N GLN A 41 -0.11 -10.20 7.40
CA GLN A 41 0.92 -11.10 6.90
C GLN A 41 0.73 -11.33 5.40
N VAL A 42 1.82 -11.28 4.65
CA VAL A 42 1.83 -11.46 3.20
C VAL A 42 2.90 -12.45 2.76
N LYS A 43 2.64 -13.10 1.62
CA LYS A 43 3.66 -13.86 0.91
C LYS A 43 4.12 -13.06 -0.30
N LEU A 44 5.42 -12.83 -0.36
CA LEU A 44 6.06 -12.10 -1.43
C LEU A 44 6.33 -13.03 -2.62
N GLY A 45 6.24 -12.46 -3.82
CA GLY A 45 6.56 -13.09 -5.08
C GLY A 45 7.81 -12.50 -5.70
N ILE A 46 7.73 -12.23 -7.01
CA ILE A 46 8.84 -11.67 -7.77
C ILE A 46 9.02 -10.19 -7.43
N LYS A 47 10.27 -9.79 -7.21
CA LYS A 47 10.65 -8.38 -7.06
C LYS A 47 11.00 -7.79 -8.42
N ALA A 48 10.46 -6.62 -8.72
CA ALA A 48 10.72 -5.87 -9.94
C ALA A 48 11.09 -4.42 -9.59
N GLY A 49 12.39 -4.15 -9.52
CA GLY A 49 12.91 -2.83 -9.08
C GLY A 49 12.48 -2.50 -7.65
N ASP A 50 11.81 -1.37 -7.48
CA ASP A 50 11.28 -0.88 -6.20
C ASP A 50 9.92 -1.46 -5.82
N LYS A 51 9.41 -2.42 -6.62
CA LYS A 51 8.10 -3.06 -6.44
C LYS A 51 8.25 -4.56 -6.19
N ILE A 52 7.25 -5.14 -5.51
CA ILE A 52 7.18 -6.56 -5.17
C ILE A 52 5.77 -7.07 -5.45
N VAL A 53 5.69 -8.27 -6.01
CA VAL A 53 4.42 -8.98 -6.17
C VAL A 53 3.99 -9.55 -4.82
N ILE A 54 2.70 -9.42 -4.49
CA ILE A 54 2.06 -10.11 -3.38
C ILE A 54 1.32 -11.33 -3.94
N LYS A 55 1.76 -12.52 -3.50
CA LYS A 55 1.13 -13.79 -3.89
C LYS A 55 -0.09 -14.12 -3.03
N GLU A 56 -0.02 -13.82 -1.75
CA GLU A 56 -1.08 -14.07 -0.78
C GLU A 56 -1.07 -12.99 0.30
N GLY A 57 -2.24 -12.72 0.88
CA GLY A 57 -2.34 -11.80 2.01
C GLY A 57 -2.71 -10.36 1.64
N VAL A 58 -3.09 -10.07 0.40
CA VAL A 58 -3.80 -8.84 -0.01
C VAL A 58 -4.88 -9.22 -1.02
N LYS A 59 -6.00 -8.50 -1.04
CA LYS A 59 -7.08 -8.67 -2.03
C LYS A 59 -7.08 -7.51 -3.00
N ASP A 60 -7.62 -7.74 -4.20
CA ASP A 60 -7.80 -6.67 -5.17
C ASP A 60 -8.71 -5.57 -4.60
N GLY A 61 -8.39 -4.31 -4.91
CA GLY A 61 -9.10 -3.14 -4.39
C GLY A 61 -8.80 -2.77 -2.92
N GLU A 62 -7.96 -3.53 -2.21
CA GLU A 62 -7.59 -3.22 -0.83
C GLU A 62 -6.59 -2.05 -0.77
N LYS A 63 -6.82 -1.11 0.14
CA LYS A 63 -5.91 0.02 0.36
C LYS A 63 -4.77 -0.42 1.26
N ILE A 64 -3.55 -0.05 0.91
CA ILE A 64 -2.35 -0.32 1.73
C ILE A 64 -1.63 0.97 2.09
N VAL A 65 -0.89 0.93 3.21
CA VAL A 65 -0.05 2.04 3.63
C VAL A 65 1.32 1.92 2.99
N VAL A 66 1.61 2.87 2.09
CA VAL A 66 2.84 2.86 1.27
C VAL A 66 3.90 3.80 1.80
N ASP A 67 3.46 4.88 2.46
CA ASP A 67 4.31 5.94 2.98
C ASP A 67 4.07 6.07 4.47
N GLY A 68 5.13 6.23 5.24
CA GLY A 68 5.04 6.19 6.70
C GLY A 68 4.85 4.80 7.31
N ALA A 69 4.96 3.69 6.55
CA ALA A 69 4.82 2.33 7.11
C ALA A 69 5.78 2.05 8.29
N MET A 70 6.96 2.68 8.34
CA MET A 70 7.88 2.60 9.49
C MET A 70 7.45 3.47 10.69
N ASN A 71 6.64 4.51 10.45
CA ASN A 71 6.14 5.45 11.46
C ASN A 71 4.69 5.14 11.88
N VAL A 72 4.00 4.24 11.17
CA VAL A 72 2.62 3.86 11.41
C VAL A 72 2.58 2.84 12.53
N GLN A 73 1.98 3.21 13.65
CA GLN A 73 1.63 2.27 14.71
C GLN A 73 0.28 1.60 14.40
N ASN A 74 0.10 0.37 14.87
CA ASN A 74 -1.17 -0.35 14.73
C ASN A 74 -2.33 0.47 15.31
N GLY A 75 -3.42 0.64 14.56
CA GLY A 75 -4.61 1.39 14.99
C GLY A 75 -4.62 2.90 14.73
N VAL A 76 -3.56 3.46 14.13
CA VAL A 76 -3.52 4.87 13.71
C VAL A 76 -4.46 5.10 12.53
N LYS A 77 -5.18 6.22 12.54
CA LYS A 77 -6.05 6.64 11.44
C LYS A 77 -5.16 7.06 10.26
N VAL A 78 -5.28 6.34 9.15
CA VAL A 78 -4.56 6.66 7.92
C VAL A 78 -5.40 7.67 7.15
N VAL A 79 -4.75 8.73 6.66
CA VAL A 79 -5.37 9.68 5.73
C VAL A 79 -4.86 9.32 4.35
N ASP A 80 -5.76 9.05 3.40
CA ASP A 80 -5.38 8.84 2.02
C ASP A 80 -4.54 10.02 1.53
N ALA A 81 -3.39 9.75 0.90
CA ALA A 81 -2.48 10.78 0.42
C ALA A 81 -3.17 11.77 -0.55
N ALA A 82 -4.19 11.31 -1.29
CA ALA A 82 -5.04 12.16 -2.13
C ALA A 82 -5.80 13.22 -1.31
N THR A 83 -6.36 12.82 -0.16
CA THR A 83 -7.08 13.71 0.76
C THR A 83 -6.12 14.65 1.51
N ALA A 84 -4.91 14.18 1.84
CA ALA A 84 -3.88 15.00 2.48
C ALA A 84 -3.38 16.14 1.58
N ALA A 85 -3.21 15.88 0.27
CA ALA A 85 -2.85 16.92 -0.70
C ALA A 85 -3.93 18.00 -0.84
N GLN A 86 -5.21 17.61 -0.77
CA GLN A 86 -6.33 18.56 -0.81
C GLN A 86 -6.48 19.38 0.49
N GLN A 87 -6.09 18.84 1.64
CA GLN A 87 -6.07 19.60 2.90
C GLN A 87 -4.90 20.59 2.99
N ALA A 88 -3.73 20.23 2.47
CA ALA A 88 -2.60 21.16 2.36
C ALA A 88 -2.91 22.33 1.40
N ALA A 89 -3.64 22.08 0.32
CA ALA A 89 -4.06 23.12 -0.63
C ALA A 89 -5.18 24.03 -0.09
N LYS A 90 -5.99 23.57 0.87
CA LYS A 90 -7.08 24.36 1.49
C LYS A 90 -6.65 25.12 2.75
N GLY A 91 -5.41 24.91 3.20
CA GLY A 91 -4.84 25.49 4.42
C GLY A 91 -3.89 26.66 4.19
N ALA A 92 -3.65 27.13 2.96
CA ALA A 92 -2.89 28.36 2.76
C ALA A 92 -3.76 29.56 3.19
N PRO A 93 -3.47 30.24 4.32
CA PRO A 93 -4.12 31.50 4.58
C PRO A 93 -3.60 32.47 3.53
N LYS A 94 -4.52 33.01 2.72
CA LYS A 94 -4.27 34.21 1.93
C LYS A 94 -3.99 35.35 2.92
N GLY A 95 -2.73 35.48 3.32
CA GLY A 95 -2.27 36.40 4.35
C GLY A 95 -1.64 37.65 3.75
N LYS A 96 -2.47 38.69 3.65
CA LYS A 96 -2.23 40.14 3.56
C LYS A 96 -1.35 40.68 2.43
#